data_AF-A0A2H1HX23-F1
#
_entry.id   AF-A0A2H1HX23-F1
#
_cell.length_a   1.000
_cell.length_b   1.000
_cell.length_c   1.000
_cell.angle_alpha   90.00
_cell.angle_beta   90.00
_cell.angle_gamma   90.00
#
_symmetry.space_group_name_H-M   'P 1'
#
loop_
_entity.id
_entity.type
_entity.pdbx_description
1 polymer ?
#
loop_
_entity_poly.entity_id
_entity_poly.type
_entity_poly.pdbx_seq_one_letter_code
_entity_poly.pdbx_strand_id
1 'polypeptide(L)'
;MITGRILWIGHWLLRIWLAGYLLIYGWSKVFLIQMGQADYADALVQYGEMSPMGLLWRFMAFSPGVQVLAGLAEVAAAAFLLFRRTAWLGALLAAIDMTVVFVLNLTFDVPVKQLSGIMALAGIILLIPNVPRLCRFLVGKTTGPTVARQISTHRIFVAITRWTGPLLAIAMLGGSGAVLGNMSDWARFDEPSEIAGIYTVSGGSRPNFGDSQLTQAAFGQLTKAGTAAVGLRYEDGSLQRGTYSVADGNEVTMKLYPQQKGSQGLDRDYEDEATLTYSTDESGNVRLTGQGLETTLTPDPERRYLFDRDFSWEPRVPINR
;
A
#
# COMPACT_ATOMS: atom_id res chain seq x y z
N MET A 1 25.43 -8.20 38.29
CA MET A 1 23.98 -8.48 38.22
C MET A 1 23.15 -7.34 37.61
N ILE A 2 23.53 -6.07 37.82
CA ILE A 2 22.78 -4.89 37.34
C ILE A 2 22.85 -4.73 35.81
N THR A 3 24.03 -4.86 35.20
CA THR A 3 24.24 -4.74 33.74
C THR A 3 23.37 -5.72 32.93
N GLY A 4 23.25 -6.96 33.41
CA GLY A 4 22.40 -7.95 32.78
C GLY A 4 20.92 -7.56 32.80
N ARG A 5 20.42 -6.99 33.91
CA ARG A 5 19.02 -6.54 33.99
C ARG A 5 18.75 -5.37 33.04
N ILE A 6 19.67 -4.42 32.95
CA ILE A 6 19.57 -3.27 32.04
C ILE A 6 19.49 -3.74 30.58
N LEU A 7 20.35 -4.67 30.16
CA LEU A 7 20.32 -5.23 28.81
C LEU A 7 19.00 -5.95 28.49
N TRP A 8 18.43 -6.68 29.46
CA TRP A 8 17.13 -7.34 29.28
C TRP A 8 15.93 -6.37 29.26
N ILE A 9 16.03 -5.24 29.97
CA ILE A 9 15.06 -4.15 29.87
C ILE A 9 15.15 -3.52 28.48
N GLY A 10 16.36 -3.21 28.00
CA GLY A 10 16.57 -2.69 26.65
C GLY A 10 16.07 -3.64 25.56
N HIS A 11 16.35 -4.94 25.70
CA HIS A 11 15.83 -5.98 24.80
C HIS A 11 14.30 -6.00 24.78
N TRP A 12 13.66 -5.89 25.95
CA TRP A 12 12.20 -5.81 26.03
C TRP A 12 11.64 -4.53 25.40
N LEU A 13 12.24 -3.36 25.65
CA LEU A 13 11.82 -2.09 25.06
C LEU A 13 11.93 -2.12 23.53
N LEU A 14 13.06 -2.59 23.00
CA LEU A 14 13.28 -2.73 21.56
C LEU A 14 12.25 -3.66 20.91
N ARG A 15 11.86 -4.72 21.62
CA ARG A 15 10.85 -5.68 21.18
C ARG A 15 9.45 -5.06 21.11
N ILE A 16 9.04 -4.28 22.10
CA ILE A 16 7.75 -3.59 22.10
C ILE A 16 7.73 -2.50 21.02
N TRP A 17 8.83 -1.76 20.87
CA TRP A 17 8.99 -0.76 19.82
C TRP A 17 8.86 -1.38 18.42
N LEU A 18 9.62 -2.44 18.14
CA LEU A 18 9.58 -3.13 16.84
C LEU A 18 8.19 -3.74 16.57
N ALA A 19 7.59 -4.40 17.57
CA ALA A 19 6.24 -4.95 17.43
C ALA A 19 5.21 -3.86 17.13
N GLY A 20 5.30 -2.68 17.75
CA GLY A 20 4.40 -1.56 17.49
C GLY A 20 4.44 -1.11 16.02
N TYR A 21 5.63 -0.88 15.47
CA TYR A 21 5.79 -0.50 14.06
C TYR A 21 5.32 -1.59 13.10
N LEU A 22 5.66 -2.85 13.37
CA LEU A 22 5.21 -3.98 12.55
C LEU A 22 3.69 -4.15 12.55
N LEU A 23 2.99 -3.83 13.65
CA LEU A 23 1.53 -3.82 13.65
C LEU A 23 0.96 -2.69 12.79
N ILE A 24 1.52 -1.49 12.87
CA ILE A 24 1.06 -0.35 12.07
C ILE A 24 1.22 -0.65 10.57
N TYR A 25 2.42 -1.04 10.15
CA TYR A 25 2.69 -1.37 8.74
C TYR A 25 1.95 -2.63 8.30
N GLY A 26 1.96 -3.69 9.14
CA GLY A 26 1.36 -4.96 8.81
C GLY A 26 -0.14 -4.85 8.58
N TRP A 27 -0.87 -4.22 9.50
CA TRP A 27 -2.29 -3.98 9.31
C TRP A 27 -2.57 -3.02 8.15
N SER A 28 -1.75 -1.98 7.93
CA SER A 28 -1.91 -1.10 6.76
C SER A 28 -1.78 -1.84 5.43
N LYS A 29 -0.98 -2.91 5.36
CA LYS A 29 -0.87 -3.77 4.18
C LYS A 29 -2.02 -4.76 4.08
N VAL A 30 -2.44 -5.36 5.20
CA VAL A 30 -3.58 -6.29 5.23
C VAL A 30 -4.87 -5.60 4.78
N PHE A 31 -5.08 -4.34 5.17
CA PHE A 31 -6.24 -3.55 4.76
C PHE A 31 -6.03 -2.76 3.46
N LEU A 32 -4.96 -3.04 2.71
CA LEU A 32 -4.62 -2.40 1.43
C LEU A 32 -4.46 -0.86 1.49
N ILE A 33 -4.30 -0.29 2.68
CA ILE A 33 -4.18 1.16 2.91
C ILE A 33 -2.84 1.71 2.37
N GLN A 34 -1.75 0.94 2.49
CA GLN A 34 -0.41 1.47 2.21
C GLN A 34 -0.13 1.71 0.71
N MET A 35 -0.52 0.77 -0.14
CA MET A 35 -0.26 0.80 -1.59
C MET A 35 -1.52 1.01 -2.42
N GLY A 36 -2.71 0.85 -1.83
CA GLY A 36 -3.97 0.91 -2.57
C GLY A 36 -4.20 -0.32 -3.45
N GLN A 37 -5.09 -0.15 -4.43
CA GLN A 37 -5.38 -1.13 -5.47
C GLN A 37 -5.13 -0.48 -6.84
N ALA A 38 -4.87 -1.30 -7.86
CA ALA A 38 -4.70 -0.80 -9.22
C ALA A 38 -6.01 -0.20 -9.75
N ASP A 39 -5.92 0.99 -10.35
CA ASP A 39 -7.05 1.77 -10.82
C ASP A 39 -6.94 2.10 -12.31
N TYR A 40 -8.07 2.27 -13.00
CA TYR A 40 -8.09 2.60 -14.43
C TYR A 40 -7.35 3.90 -14.74
N ALA A 41 -7.38 4.88 -13.83
CA ALA A 41 -6.66 6.14 -13.99
C ALA A 41 -5.13 5.96 -14.14
N ASP A 42 -4.58 4.85 -13.64
CA ASP A 42 -3.15 4.53 -13.79
C ASP A 42 -2.80 3.90 -15.15
N ALA A 43 -3.79 3.47 -15.94
CA ALA A 43 -3.57 2.80 -17.22
C ALA A 43 -2.88 3.69 -18.27
N LEU A 44 -3.04 5.01 -18.15
CA LEU A 44 -2.42 5.97 -19.06
C LEU A 44 -0.99 6.35 -18.66
N VAL A 45 -0.51 5.91 -17.50
CA VAL A 45 0.85 6.21 -17.01
C VAL A 45 1.84 5.29 -17.72
N GLN A 46 2.81 5.88 -18.42
CA GLN A 46 3.82 5.10 -19.14
C GLN A 46 4.98 4.72 -18.22
N TYR A 47 5.68 3.63 -18.56
CA TYR A 47 6.81 3.13 -17.77
C TYR A 47 7.92 4.18 -17.57
N GLY A 48 8.16 5.03 -18.58
CA GLY A 48 9.17 6.11 -18.52
C GLY A 48 8.79 7.30 -17.65
N GLU A 49 7.55 7.38 -17.16
CA GLU A 49 7.04 8.51 -16.37
C GLU A 49 6.88 8.17 -14.88
N MET A 50 7.13 6.92 -14.52
CA MET A 50 7.06 6.44 -13.16
C MET A 50 8.37 6.75 -12.43
N SER A 51 8.27 7.24 -11.21
CA SER A 51 9.41 7.18 -10.29
C SER A 51 9.68 5.72 -9.89
N PRO A 52 10.89 5.36 -9.42
CA PRO A 52 11.18 4.02 -8.91
C PRO A 52 10.19 3.57 -7.84
N MET A 53 9.85 4.47 -6.90
CA MET A 53 8.81 4.24 -5.89
C MET A 53 7.44 4.02 -6.54
N GLY A 54 7.04 4.86 -7.50
CA GLY A 54 5.76 4.75 -8.19
C GLY A 54 5.59 3.44 -8.95
N LEU A 55 6.68 2.86 -9.47
CA LEU A 55 6.69 1.54 -10.09
C LEU A 55 6.47 0.44 -9.05
N LEU A 56 7.16 0.49 -7.91
CA LEU A 56 7.00 -0.48 -6.82
C LEU A 56 5.57 -0.45 -6.24
N TRP A 57 4.99 0.75 -6.06
CA TRP A 57 3.63 0.91 -5.56
C TRP A 57 2.61 0.26 -6.49
N ARG A 58 2.71 0.50 -7.80
CA ARG A 58 1.82 -0.11 -8.80
C ARG A 58 1.98 -1.62 -8.88
N PHE A 59 3.21 -2.13 -8.80
CA PHE A 59 3.47 -3.57 -8.73
C PHE A 59 2.76 -4.22 -7.53
N MET A 60 2.87 -3.61 -6.35
CA MET A 60 2.21 -4.12 -5.14
C MET A 60 0.68 -3.97 -5.21
N ALA A 61 0.18 -2.83 -5.69
CA ALA A 61 -1.25 -2.53 -5.81
C ALA A 61 -1.97 -3.42 -6.83
N PHE A 62 -1.26 -3.88 -7.86
CA PHE A 62 -1.79 -4.84 -8.83
C PHE A 62 -2.10 -6.21 -8.20
N SER A 63 -1.38 -6.61 -7.15
CA SER A 63 -1.62 -7.89 -6.47
C SER A 63 -1.96 -7.69 -4.99
N PRO A 64 -3.27 -7.50 -4.67
CA PRO A 64 -3.74 -7.44 -3.28
C PRO A 64 -3.29 -8.65 -2.46
N GLY A 65 -3.20 -9.84 -3.07
CA GLY A 65 -2.71 -11.05 -2.41
C GLY A 65 -1.26 -10.94 -1.93
N VAL A 66 -0.35 -10.42 -2.75
CA VAL A 66 1.05 -10.21 -2.35
C VAL A 66 1.13 -9.19 -1.21
N GLN A 67 0.36 -8.10 -1.29
CA GLN A 67 0.33 -7.08 -0.26
C GLN A 67 -0.20 -7.62 1.08
N VAL A 68 -1.31 -8.36 1.06
CA VAL A 68 -1.89 -8.98 2.26
C VAL A 68 -0.94 -10.00 2.88
N LEU A 69 -0.31 -10.87 2.08
CA LEU A 69 0.63 -11.86 2.59
C LEU A 69 1.87 -11.20 3.24
N ALA A 70 2.41 -10.14 2.64
CA ALA A 70 3.48 -9.35 3.24
C ALA A 70 3.01 -8.71 4.57
N GLY A 71 1.81 -8.14 4.62
CA GLY A 71 1.24 -7.59 5.85
C GLY A 71 1.02 -8.64 6.94
N LEU A 72 0.56 -9.84 6.59
CA LEU A 72 0.39 -10.94 7.53
C LEU A 72 1.72 -11.42 8.10
N ALA A 73 2.81 -11.40 7.32
CA ALA A 73 4.15 -11.71 7.82
C ALA A 73 4.59 -10.70 8.90
N GLU A 74 4.36 -9.41 8.68
CA GLU A 74 4.64 -8.34 9.65
C GLU A 74 3.81 -8.51 10.94
N VAL A 75 2.49 -8.73 10.80
CA VAL A 75 1.59 -8.96 11.94
C VAL A 75 1.99 -10.22 12.72
N ALA A 76 2.36 -11.30 12.03
CA ALA A 76 2.81 -12.53 12.67
C ALA A 76 4.14 -12.32 13.42
N ALA A 77 5.08 -11.58 12.84
CA ALA A 77 6.34 -11.22 13.49
C ALA A 77 6.07 -10.43 14.78
N ALA A 78 5.20 -9.42 14.72
CA ALA A 78 4.78 -8.64 15.87
C ALA A 78 4.11 -9.51 16.95
N ALA A 79 3.16 -10.36 16.55
CA ALA A 79 2.47 -11.28 17.46
C ALA A 79 3.49 -12.14 18.22
N PHE A 80 4.42 -12.76 17.52
CA PHE A 80 5.44 -13.59 18.15
C PHE A 80 6.41 -12.80 19.04
N LEU A 81 6.76 -11.56 18.67
CA LEU A 81 7.59 -10.66 19.48
C LEU A 81 6.91 -10.32 20.82
N LEU A 82 5.59 -10.10 20.84
CA LEU A 82 4.87 -9.73 22.05
C LEU A 82 4.89 -10.87 23.09
N PHE A 83 4.75 -12.12 22.67
CA PHE A 83 4.79 -13.27 23.58
C PHE A 83 6.23 -13.71 23.90
N ARG A 84 6.57 -13.70 25.20
CA ARG A 84 7.93 -14.01 25.68
C ARG A 84 8.49 -15.35 25.22
N ARG A 85 7.66 -16.37 25.03
CA ARG A 85 8.09 -17.72 24.62
C ARG A 85 8.44 -17.81 23.14
N THR A 86 7.77 -17.02 22.30
CA THR A 86 7.93 -17.00 20.83
C THR A 86 8.73 -15.80 20.35
N ALA A 87 9.19 -14.92 21.25
CA ALA A 87 9.90 -13.69 20.88
C ALA A 87 11.12 -13.91 19.97
N TRP A 88 11.78 -15.06 20.06
CA TRP A 88 12.89 -15.41 19.17
C TRP A 88 12.42 -15.72 17.74
N LEU A 89 11.25 -16.36 17.56
CA LEU A 89 10.63 -16.58 16.24
C LEU A 89 10.20 -15.25 15.64
N GLY A 90 9.60 -14.38 16.45
CA GLY A 90 9.22 -13.04 16.02
C GLY A 90 10.43 -12.21 15.61
N ALA A 91 11.54 -12.30 16.34
CA ALA A 91 12.78 -11.62 15.98
C ALA A 91 13.39 -12.15 14.69
N LEU A 92 13.37 -13.48 14.47
CA LEU A 92 13.82 -14.09 13.23
C LEU A 92 12.96 -13.66 12.03
N LEU A 93 11.65 -13.74 12.17
CA LEU A 93 10.71 -13.36 11.11
C LEU A 93 10.81 -11.86 10.80
N ALA A 94 10.85 -11.01 11.83
CA ALA A 94 11.04 -9.57 11.66
C ALA A 94 12.38 -9.23 10.99
N ALA A 95 13.47 -9.92 11.33
CA ALA A 95 14.77 -9.70 10.69
C ALA A 95 14.74 -10.02 9.20
N ILE A 96 14.13 -11.15 8.81
CA ILE A 96 13.99 -11.56 7.41
C ILE A 96 13.10 -10.57 6.66
N ASP A 97 11.90 -10.34 7.16
CA ASP A 97 10.88 -9.52 6.52
C ASP A 97 11.32 -8.06 6.37
N MET A 98 11.86 -7.45 7.44
CA MET A 98 12.38 -6.09 7.36
C MET A 98 13.63 -5.96 6.51
N THR A 99 14.43 -7.02 6.36
CA THR A 99 15.54 -7.01 5.40
C THR A 99 15.01 -6.96 3.97
N VAL A 100 13.97 -7.72 3.64
CA VAL A 100 13.32 -7.65 2.31
C VAL A 100 12.75 -6.25 2.06
N VAL A 101 11.99 -5.70 3.03
CA VAL A 101 11.44 -4.34 2.93
C VAL A 101 12.54 -3.28 2.79
N PHE A 102 13.64 -3.41 3.56
CA PHE A 102 14.78 -2.50 3.47
C PHE A 102 15.46 -2.56 2.11
N VAL A 103 15.67 -3.76 1.56
CA VAL A 103 16.25 -3.94 0.23
C VAL A 103 15.36 -3.30 -0.83
N LEU A 104 14.04 -3.55 -0.80
CA LEU A 104 13.09 -2.90 -1.71
C LEU A 104 13.16 -1.36 -1.59
N ASN A 105 13.22 -0.84 -0.37
CA ASN A 105 13.30 0.60 -0.15
C ASN A 105 14.60 1.23 -0.66
N LEU A 106 15.72 0.49 -0.63
CA LEU A 106 16.97 0.92 -1.21
C LEU A 106 16.95 0.86 -2.75
N THR A 107 16.43 -0.23 -3.33
CA THR A 107 16.48 -0.46 -4.78
C THR A 107 15.44 0.33 -5.56
N PHE A 108 14.31 0.68 -4.93
CA PHE A 108 13.23 1.50 -5.53
C PHE A 108 13.20 2.93 -4.98
N ASP A 109 14.30 3.39 -4.38
CA ASP A 109 14.47 4.75 -3.84
C ASP A 109 13.30 5.26 -2.98
N VAL A 110 12.77 4.38 -2.13
CA VAL A 110 11.66 4.73 -1.24
C VAL A 110 12.20 5.63 -0.11
N PRO A 111 11.47 6.69 0.29
CA PRO A 111 11.97 7.65 1.28
C PRO A 111 12.16 7.07 2.70
N VAL A 112 11.48 5.98 3.04
CA VAL A 112 11.50 5.37 4.40
C VAL A 112 12.59 4.28 4.59
N LYS A 113 13.66 4.32 3.78
CA LYS A 113 14.77 3.35 3.84
C LYS A 113 15.53 3.34 5.17
N GLN A 114 15.70 4.48 5.83
CA GLN A 114 16.40 4.54 7.13
C GLN A 114 15.61 3.82 8.22
N LEU A 115 14.30 4.03 8.29
CA LEU A 115 13.44 3.42 9.31
C LEU A 115 13.38 1.89 9.14
N SER A 116 13.13 1.42 7.92
CA SER A 116 13.13 -0.02 7.61
C SER A 116 14.48 -0.69 7.90
N GLY A 117 15.60 0.00 7.64
CA GLY A 117 16.93 -0.47 8.01
C GLY A 117 17.14 -0.60 9.53
N ILE A 118 16.68 0.38 10.31
CA ILE A 118 16.73 0.31 11.79
C ILE A 118 15.85 -0.83 12.30
N MET A 119 14.68 -1.05 11.71
CA MET A 119 13.80 -2.17 12.08
C MET A 119 14.42 -3.54 11.77
N ALA A 120 15.08 -3.68 10.61
CA ALA A 120 15.82 -4.89 10.25
C ALA A 120 16.96 -5.16 11.24
N LEU A 121 17.75 -4.13 11.57
CA LEU A 121 18.81 -4.21 12.56
C LEU A 121 18.26 -4.55 13.96
N ALA A 122 17.12 -3.98 14.35
CA ALA A 122 16.46 -4.29 15.61
C ALA A 122 16.06 -5.78 15.68
N GLY A 123 15.50 -6.34 14.61
CA GLY A 123 15.20 -7.78 14.51
C GLY A 123 16.45 -8.64 14.72
N ILE A 124 17.56 -8.28 14.07
CA ILE A 124 18.86 -8.97 14.22
C ILE A 124 19.35 -8.87 15.67
N ILE A 125 19.36 -7.68 16.27
CA ILE A 125 19.79 -7.46 17.66
C ILE A 125 18.97 -8.30 18.63
N LEU A 126 17.65 -8.35 18.44
CA LEU A 126 16.76 -9.16 19.28
C LEU A 126 17.02 -10.66 19.14
N LEU A 127 17.51 -11.11 17.98
CA LEU A 127 17.83 -12.50 17.69
C LEU A 127 19.17 -12.95 18.29
N ILE A 128 20.15 -12.04 18.49
CA ILE A 128 21.51 -12.33 18.99
C ILE A 128 21.54 -13.35 20.14
N PRO A 129 20.73 -13.23 21.22
CA PRO A 129 20.79 -14.17 22.34
C PRO A 129 20.44 -15.62 21.96
N ASN A 130 19.68 -15.83 20.88
CA ASN A 130 19.25 -17.14 20.40
C ASN A 130 20.07 -17.65 19.20
N VAL A 131 20.98 -16.86 18.62
CA VAL A 131 21.84 -17.28 17.49
C VAL A 131 22.59 -18.59 17.76
N PRO A 132 23.26 -18.80 18.92
CA PRO A 132 23.94 -20.07 19.19
C PRO A 132 23.01 -21.28 19.19
N ARG A 133 21.75 -21.10 19.60
CA ARG A 133 20.73 -22.16 19.59
C ARG A 133 20.28 -22.45 18.16
N LEU A 134 20.09 -21.41 17.34
CA LEU A 134 19.75 -21.55 15.93
C LEU A 134 20.86 -22.26 15.14
N CYS A 135 22.12 -21.89 15.34
CA CYS A 135 23.25 -22.57 14.69
C CYS A 135 23.34 -24.05 15.10
N ARG A 136 23.14 -24.37 16.39
CA ARG A 136 23.09 -25.77 16.84
C ARG A 136 21.95 -26.54 16.18
N PHE A 137 20.76 -25.95 16.11
CA PHE A 137 19.61 -26.55 15.44
C PHE A 137 19.89 -26.85 13.96
N LEU A 138 20.47 -25.90 13.22
CA LEU A 138 20.80 -26.05 11.81
C LEU A 138 21.84 -27.16 11.54
N VAL A 139 22.73 -27.42 12.49
CA VAL A 139 23.74 -28.49 12.41
C VAL A 139 23.23 -29.79 13.06
N GLY A 140 21.93 -29.91 13.35
CA GLY A 140 21.32 -31.11 13.92
C GLY A 140 21.70 -31.41 15.37
N LYS A 141 22.24 -30.42 16.10
CA LYS A 141 22.62 -30.55 17.52
C LYS A 141 21.47 -30.14 18.45
N THR A 142 21.46 -30.71 19.66
CA THR A 142 20.47 -30.37 20.68
C THR A 142 20.53 -28.89 21.04
N THR A 143 19.37 -28.23 21.03
CA THR A 143 19.27 -26.84 21.45
C THR A 143 19.33 -26.80 22.97
N GLY A 144 20.29 -26.06 23.52
CA GLY A 144 20.47 -25.91 24.96
C GLY A 144 19.30 -25.17 25.64
N PRO A 145 19.44 -24.85 26.94
CA PRO A 145 18.37 -24.23 27.72
C PRO A 145 17.87 -22.92 27.11
N THR A 146 16.60 -22.61 27.34
CA THR A 146 15.97 -21.38 26.82
C THR A 146 16.64 -20.13 27.35
N VAL A 147 16.94 -19.19 26.47
CA VAL A 147 17.52 -17.89 26.82
C VAL A 147 16.41 -16.93 27.25
N ALA A 148 15.84 -17.17 28.43
CA ALA A 148 14.79 -16.34 29.00
C ALA A 148 15.17 -15.91 30.42
N ARG A 149 15.74 -14.72 30.58
CA ARG A 149 16.07 -14.19 31.91
C ARG A 149 14.91 -13.42 32.52
N GLN A 150 14.62 -13.63 33.80
CA GLN A 150 13.63 -12.83 34.52
C GLN A 150 14.14 -11.39 34.71
N ILE A 151 13.34 -10.41 34.26
CA ILE A 151 13.61 -8.97 34.47
C ILE A 151 13.54 -8.63 35.96
N SER A 152 12.59 -9.24 36.68
CA SER A 152 12.43 -9.10 38.14
C SER A 152 12.20 -10.45 38.80
N THR A 153 12.70 -10.59 40.02
CA THR A 153 12.52 -11.75 40.90
C THR A 153 11.42 -11.54 41.94
N HIS A 154 10.79 -10.35 41.96
CA HIS A 154 9.76 -10.02 42.95
C HIS A 154 8.46 -10.80 42.67
N ARG A 155 7.99 -11.58 43.66
CA ARG A 155 6.89 -12.55 43.49
C ARG A 155 5.60 -11.91 42.99
N ILE A 156 5.24 -10.75 43.53
CA ILE A 156 4.03 -10.00 43.13
C ILE A 156 4.14 -9.52 41.69
N PHE A 157 5.31 -8.99 41.30
CA PHE A 157 5.55 -8.49 39.95
C PHE A 157 5.46 -9.63 38.92
N VAL A 158 6.05 -10.78 39.23
CA VAL A 158 5.99 -11.98 38.37
C VAL A 158 4.56 -12.51 38.27
N ALA A 159 3.79 -12.51 39.36
CA ALA A 159 2.40 -12.97 39.36
C ALA A 159 1.50 -12.08 38.49
N ILE A 160 1.67 -10.76 38.57
CA ILE A 160 0.93 -9.78 37.76
C ILE A 160 1.32 -9.91 36.28
N THR A 161 2.62 -9.83 35.97
CA THR A 161 3.12 -9.83 34.58
C THR A 161 2.88 -11.13 33.82
N ARG A 162 2.63 -12.24 34.54
CA ARG A 162 2.23 -13.52 33.94
C ARG A 162 0.94 -13.40 33.12
N TRP A 163 0.00 -12.59 33.58
CA TRP A 163 -1.31 -12.42 32.95
C TRP A 163 -1.42 -11.10 32.19
N THR A 164 -0.91 -10.00 32.76
CA THR A 164 -0.99 -8.68 32.11
C THR A 164 -0.19 -8.62 30.82
N GLY A 165 0.93 -9.35 30.71
CA GLY A 165 1.74 -9.39 29.49
C GLY A 165 0.97 -9.97 28.28
N PRO A 166 0.46 -11.21 28.36
CA PRO A 166 -0.37 -11.78 27.30
C PRO A 166 -1.65 -10.99 27.01
N LEU A 167 -2.32 -10.47 28.04
CA LEU A 167 -3.52 -9.65 27.85
C LEU A 167 -3.20 -8.36 27.09
N LEU A 168 -2.12 -7.67 27.46
CA LEU A 168 -1.67 -6.48 26.74
C LEU A 168 -1.24 -6.83 25.31
N ALA A 169 -0.57 -7.97 25.09
CA ALA A 169 -0.22 -8.43 23.76
C ALA A 169 -1.45 -8.64 22.87
N ILE A 170 -2.49 -9.30 23.40
CA ILE A 170 -3.77 -9.52 22.71
C ILE A 170 -4.48 -8.19 22.45
N ALA A 171 -4.50 -7.29 23.44
CA ALA A 171 -5.09 -5.97 23.30
C ALA A 171 -4.34 -5.11 22.26
N MET A 172 -3.02 -5.18 22.20
CA MET A 172 -2.23 -4.51 21.16
C MET A 172 -2.52 -5.09 19.78
N LEU A 173 -2.52 -6.42 19.64
CA LEU A 173 -2.78 -7.11 18.37
C LEU A 173 -4.19 -6.80 17.85
N GLY A 174 -5.21 -7.10 18.66
CA GLY A 174 -6.62 -6.92 18.30
C GLY A 174 -7.04 -5.46 18.27
N GLY A 175 -6.55 -4.65 19.21
CA GLY A 175 -6.86 -3.22 19.26
C GLY A 175 -6.26 -2.45 18.08
N SER A 176 -4.99 -2.70 17.71
CA SER A 176 -4.42 -2.08 16.52
C SER A 176 -5.12 -2.51 15.23
N GLY A 177 -5.44 -3.81 15.11
CA GLY A 177 -6.18 -4.34 13.98
C GLY A 177 -7.60 -3.78 13.90
N ALA A 178 -8.30 -3.63 15.03
CA ALA A 178 -9.62 -3.03 15.09
C ALA A 178 -9.58 -1.53 14.77
N VAL A 179 -8.61 -0.77 15.29
CA VAL A 179 -8.46 0.66 14.98
C VAL A 179 -8.20 0.85 13.48
N LEU A 180 -7.22 0.13 12.92
CA LEU A 180 -6.91 0.23 11.50
C LEU A 180 -8.01 -0.36 10.62
N GLY A 181 -8.73 -1.38 11.09
CA GLY A 181 -9.87 -1.98 10.40
C GLY A 181 -11.10 -1.07 10.40
N ASN A 182 -11.41 -0.39 11.49
CA ASN A 182 -12.46 0.65 11.51
C ASN A 182 -12.03 1.87 10.69
N MET A 183 -10.75 2.24 10.73
CA MET A 183 -10.20 3.21 9.78
C MET A 183 -10.33 2.69 8.34
N SER A 184 -10.27 1.38 8.10
CA SER A 184 -10.40 0.78 6.77
C SER A 184 -11.82 0.75 6.20
N ASP A 185 -12.83 1.31 6.89
CA ASP A 185 -14.00 1.80 6.16
C ASP A 185 -13.58 2.85 5.09
N TRP A 186 -12.40 3.47 5.24
CA TRP A 186 -11.72 4.21 4.17
C TRP A 186 -11.21 3.37 2.98
N ALA A 187 -11.15 2.05 3.08
CA ALA A 187 -10.76 1.15 1.99
C ALA A 187 -11.98 0.49 1.31
N ARG A 188 -13.20 0.76 1.80
CA ARG A 188 -14.42 0.45 1.05
C ARG A 188 -14.57 1.49 -0.05
N PHE A 189 -14.65 1.00 -1.27
CA PHE A 189 -14.98 1.83 -2.41
C PHE A 189 -16.50 1.91 -2.55
N ASP A 190 -16.98 3.10 -2.92
CA ASP A 190 -18.36 3.30 -3.34
C ASP A 190 -18.60 2.54 -4.67
N GLU A 191 -19.84 2.45 -5.12
CA GLU A 191 -20.11 1.90 -6.45
C GLU A 191 -19.34 2.71 -7.51
N PRO A 192 -18.68 2.03 -8.47
CA PRO A 192 -18.00 2.72 -9.56
C PRO A 192 -18.95 3.65 -10.29
N SER A 193 -18.45 4.82 -10.70
CA SER A 193 -19.23 5.73 -11.53
C SER A 193 -19.58 5.09 -12.88
N GLU A 194 -20.71 5.47 -13.47
CA GLU A 194 -21.13 4.99 -14.80
C GLU A 194 -20.10 5.30 -15.91
N ILE A 195 -19.30 6.35 -15.73
CA ILE A 195 -18.25 6.76 -16.66
C ILE A 195 -16.88 6.12 -16.35
N ALA A 196 -16.79 5.24 -15.36
CA ALA A 196 -15.54 4.57 -15.02
C ALA A 196 -15.07 3.66 -16.16
N GLY A 197 -13.85 3.90 -16.65
CA GLY A 197 -13.31 3.20 -17.79
C GLY A 197 -12.11 3.89 -18.41
N ILE A 198 -11.57 3.27 -19.46
CA ILE A 198 -10.48 3.81 -20.26
C ILE A 198 -11.04 4.08 -21.65
N TYR A 199 -10.76 5.25 -22.18
CA TYR A 199 -11.37 5.75 -23.40
C TYR A 199 -10.34 6.37 -24.34
N THR A 200 -10.53 6.14 -25.63
CA THR A 200 -9.95 6.94 -26.70
C THR A 200 -10.88 8.10 -27.05
N VAL A 201 -10.32 9.27 -27.26
CA VAL A 201 -11.06 10.49 -27.55
C VAL A 201 -11.19 10.62 -29.07
N SER A 202 -12.43 10.65 -29.56
CA SER A 202 -12.74 10.76 -30.99
C SER A 202 -13.50 12.04 -31.28
N GLY A 203 -12.85 12.94 -32.03
CA GLY A 203 -13.39 14.23 -32.42
C GLY A 203 -13.56 15.17 -31.23
N GLY A 204 -13.04 16.39 -31.33
CA GLY A 204 -13.35 17.39 -30.32
C GLY A 204 -12.56 18.67 -30.42
N SER A 205 -13.15 19.71 -29.86
CA SER A 205 -12.52 21.01 -29.65
C SER A 205 -11.45 20.91 -28.57
N ARG A 206 -10.43 21.78 -28.62
CA ARG A 206 -9.43 21.87 -27.56
C ARG A 206 -10.10 22.25 -26.23
N PRO A 207 -9.89 21.49 -25.14
CA PRO A 207 -10.44 21.85 -23.83
C PRO A 207 -9.89 23.18 -23.33
N ASN A 208 -10.66 23.88 -22.50
CA ASN A 208 -10.20 25.08 -21.80
C ASN A 208 -9.14 24.78 -20.71
N PHE A 209 -8.94 23.50 -20.38
CA PHE A 209 -7.93 23.00 -19.45
C PHE A 209 -6.88 22.19 -20.22
N GLY A 210 -5.60 22.41 -19.89
CA GLY A 210 -4.47 21.80 -20.58
C GLY A 210 -4.03 22.51 -21.87
N ASP A 211 -2.79 22.23 -22.27
CA ASP A 211 -2.09 22.97 -23.32
C ASP A 211 -2.34 22.44 -24.76
N SER A 212 -3.01 21.29 -24.91
CA SER A 212 -3.12 20.57 -26.19
C SER A 212 -4.46 19.82 -26.32
N GLN A 213 -4.72 19.19 -27.46
CA GLN A 213 -5.93 18.39 -27.67
C GLN A 213 -5.90 17.10 -26.86
N LEU A 214 -7.04 16.72 -26.29
CA LEU A 214 -7.18 15.49 -25.53
C LEU A 214 -7.25 14.30 -26.49
N THR A 215 -6.45 13.27 -26.24
CA THR A 215 -6.43 12.03 -27.04
C THR A 215 -6.98 10.84 -26.28
N GLN A 216 -6.83 10.79 -24.96
CA GLN A 216 -7.27 9.67 -24.12
C GLN A 216 -7.71 10.15 -22.75
N ALA A 217 -8.70 9.47 -22.19
CA ALA A 217 -9.20 9.71 -20.84
C ALA A 217 -9.35 8.38 -20.10
N ALA A 218 -8.97 8.35 -18.84
CA ALA A 218 -9.16 7.20 -17.97
C ALA A 218 -9.79 7.66 -16.66
N PHE A 219 -11.03 7.24 -16.43
CA PHE A 219 -11.78 7.48 -15.21
C PHE A 219 -11.64 6.26 -14.31
N GLY A 220 -11.06 6.47 -13.13
CA GLY A 220 -10.85 5.46 -12.12
C GLY A 220 -12.14 4.78 -11.68
N GLN A 221 -12.05 3.49 -11.39
CA GLN A 221 -13.12 2.66 -10.83
C GLN A 221 -13.17 2.72 -9.30
N LEU A 222 -12.08 3.14 -8.66
CA LEU A 222 -11.94 3.20 -7.20
C LEU A 222 -12.51 4.51 -6.65
N THR A 223 -13.84 4.56 -6.47
CA THR A 223 -14.55 5.72 -5.90
C THR A 223 -14.51 5.71 -4.39
N LYS A 224 -14.20 6.84 -3.78
CA LYS A 224 -14.23 7.02 -2.32
C LYS A 224 -14.77 8.38 -1.94
N ALA A 225 -15.82 8.39 -1.12
CA ALA A 225 -16.54 9.60 -0.75
C ALA A 225 -16.97 10.40 -1.99
N GLY A 226 -17.47 9.68 -3.01
CA GLY A 226 -17.93 10.25 -4.29
C GLY A 226 -16.82 10.82 -5.19
N THR A 227 -15.55 10.58 -4.87
CA THR A 227 -14.40 11.05 -5.65
C THR A 227 -13.54 9.86 -6.10
N ALA A 228 -13.11 9.85 -7.36
CA ALA A 228 -12.22 8.84 -7.94
C ALA A 228 -11.06 9.52 -8.70
N ALA A 229 -10.01 8.78 -9.06
CA ALA A 229 -8.89 9.35 -9.81
C ALA A 229 -9.22 9.51 -11.30
N VAL A 230 -8.64 10.50 -11.96
CA VAL A 230 -8.72 10.66 -13.43
C VAL A 230 -7.32 10.84 -14.02
N GLY A 231 -7.10 10.24 -15.19
CA GLY A 231 -5.91 10.42 -16.02
C GLY A 231 -6.31 10.92 -17.40
N LEU A 232 -5.62 11.93 -17.91
CA LEU A 232 -5.86 12.56 -19.20
C LEU A 232 -4.55 12.58 -20.00
N ARG A 233 -4.65 12.19 -21.28
CA ARG A 233 -3.53 12.26 -22.23
C ARG A 233 -3.82 13.24 -23.34
N TYR A 234 -2.78 13.97 -23.71
CA TYR A 234 -2.84 14.97 -24.75
C TYR A 234 -2.04 14.57 -25.99
N GLU A 235 -2.29 15.25 -27.11
CA GLU A 235 -1.63 15.02 -28.40
C GLU A 235 -0.11 15.26 -28.34
N ASP A 236 0.35 16.18 -27.48
CA ASP A 236 1.77 16.45 -27.26
C ASP A 236 2.47 15.35 -26.42
N GLY A 237 1.71 14.33 -26.02
CA GLY A 237 2.18 13.23 -25.18
C GLY A 237 2.19 13.55 -23.69
N SER A 238 1.79 14.75 -23.25
CA SER A 238 1.73 15.07 -21.82
C SER A 238 0.64 14.27 -21.10
N LEU A 239 0.90 13.97 -19.82
CA LEU A 239 -0.04 13.33 -18.90
C LEU A 239 -0.51 14.36 -17.89
N GLN A 240 -1.81 14.47 -17.68
CA GLN A 240 -2.39 15.23 -16.57
C GLN A 240 -3.23 14.29 -15.71
N ARG A 241 -3.03 14.35 -14.39
CA ARG A 241 -3.74 13.51 -13.43
C ARG A 241 -4.59 14.39 -12.55
N GLY A 242 -5.58 13.80 -11.89
CA GLY A 242 -6.42 14.52 -10.97
C GLY A 242 -7.42 13.61 -10.27
N THR A 243 -8.48 14.23 -9.78
CA THR A 243 -9.64 13.55 -9.24
C THR A 243 -10.89 14.00 -9.96
N TYR A 244 -11.89 13.13 -10.08
CA TYR A 244 -13.20 13.47 -10.57
C TYR A 244 -14.28 13.06 -9.57
N SER A 245 -15.40 13.78 -9.60
CA SER A 245 -16.62 13.45 -8.88
C SER A 245 -17.81 13.62 -9.81
N VAL A 246 -18.80 12.75 -9.66
CA VAL A 246 -20.05 12.83 -10.43
C VAL A 246 -21.17 13.29 -9.50
N ALA A 247 -21.88 14.35 -9.91
CA ALA A 247 -23.02 14.90 -9.21
C ALA A 247 -24.35 14.40 -9.82
N ASP A 248 -25.43 14.50 -9.03
CA ASP A 248 -26.79 14.20 -9.48
C ASP A 248 -27.17 15.11 -10.65
N GLY A 249 -27.36 14.53 -11.84
CA GLY A 249 -27.68 15.27 -13.08
C GLY A 249 -26.69 15.11 -14.24
N ASN A 250 -25.89 14.04 -14.24
CA ASN A 250 -24.87 13.74 -15.25
C ASN A 250 -23.81 14.84 -15.41
N GLU A 251 -23.39 15.43 -14.29
CA GLU A 251 -22.33 16.43 -14.26
C GLU A 251 -21.07 15.81 -13.66
N VAL A 252 -19.96 15.88 -14.38
CA VAL A 252 -18.64 15.45 -13.92
C VAL A 252 -17.79 16.67 -13.63
N THR A 253 -17.31 16.78 -12.40
CA THR A 253 -16.34 17.79 -11.99
C THR A 253 -14.98 17.15 -11.84
N MET A 254 -13.98 17.66 -12.55
CA MET A 254 -12.60 17.21 -12.51
C MET A 254 -11.73 18.29 -11.88
N LYS A 255 -10.90 17.91 -10.91
CA LYS A 255 -9.83 18.73 -10.34
C LYS A 255 -8.50 18.15 -10.77
N LEU A 256 -7.74 18.89 -11.54
CA LEU A 256 -6.54 18.41 -12.22
C LEU A 256 -5.29 19.04 -11.60
N TYR A 257 -4.28 18.20 -11.38
CA TYR A 257 -2.93 18.65 -11.06
C TYR A 257 -2.28 19.29 -12.29
N PRO A 258 -1.15 19.98 -12.11
CA PRO A 258 -0.32 20.42 -13.23
C PRO A 258 0.01 19.28 -14.18
N GLN A 259 0.06 19.59 -15.48
CA GLN A 259 0.55 18.64 -16.47
C GLN A 259 1.94 18.13 -16.07
N GLN A 260 2.16 16.83 -16.19
CA GLN A 260 3.41 16.19 -15.78
C GLN A 260 4.55 16.60 -16.71
N LYS A 261 5.19 17.72 -16.37
CA LYS A 261 6.37 18.28 -17.03
C LYS A 261 7.50 18.35 -16.02
N GLY A 262 8.62 17.69 -16.32
CA GLY A 262 9.79 17.64 -15.43
C GLY A 262 9.56 16.88 -14.13
N SER A 263 10.40 17.17 -13.12
CA SER A 263 10.32 16.52 -11.80
C SER A 263 9.21 17.14 -10.95
N GLN A 264 8.28 16.31 -10.48
CA GLN A 264 7.18 16.75 -9.63
C GLN A 264 7.09 15.87 -8.38
N GLY A 265 6.77 16.49 -7.23
CA GLY A 265 6.62 15.81 -5.94
C GLY A 265 5.39 14.89 -5.89
N LEU A 266 5.19 14.21 -4.77
CA LEU A 266 3.97 13.43 -4.52
C LEU A 266 2.79 14.36 -4.18
N ASP A 267 3.06 15.36 -3.35
CA ASP A 267 2.10 16.39 -2.96
C ASP A 267 2.07 17.51 -4.01
N ARG A 268 0.88 17.80 -4.53
CA ARG A 268 0.64 18.81 -5.56
C ARG A 268 -0.71 19.47 -5.30
N ASP A 269 -0.79 20.77 -5.56
CA ASP A 269 -2.05 21.50 -5.57
C ASP A 269 -2.75 21.32 -6.91
N TYR A 270 -4.08 21.42 -6.92
CA TYR A 270 -4.86 21.46 -8.16
C TYR A 270 -4.60 22.79 -8.88
N GLU A 271 -4.41 22.70 -10.19
CA GLU A 271 -4.19 23.87 -11.07
C GLU A 271 -5.46 24.20 -11.85
N ASP A 272 -6.16 23.17 -12.36
CA ASP A 272 -7.38 23.34 -13.15
C ASP A 272 -8.59 22.68 -12.46
N GLU A 273 -9.75 23.29 -12.63
CA GLU A 273 -11.05 22.70 -12.30
C GLU A 273 -11.98 22.81 -13.50
N ALA A 274 -12.52 21.68 -13.94
CA ALA A 274 -13.37 21.59 -15.11
C ALA A 274 -14.67 20.86 -14.77
N THR A 275 -15.79 21.48 -15.09
CA THR A 275 -17.12 20.92 -14.87
C THR A 275 -17.79 20.72 -16.22
N LEU A 276 -18.15 19.48 -16.53
CA LEU A 276 -18.67 19.04 -17.81
C LEU A 276 -19.96 18.25 -17.60
N THR A 277 -20.87 18.34 -18.55
CA THR A 277 -22.02 17.43 -18.62
C THR A 277 -21.62 16.20 -19.43
N TYR A 278 -22.01 15.02 -18.98
CA TYR A 278 -21.81 13.77 -19.70
C TYR A 278 -23.14 13.14 -20.13
N SER A 279 -23.11 12.34 -21.19
CA SER A 279 -24.19 11.39 -21.51
C SER A 279 -23.57 10.11 -22.04
N THR A 280 -24.07 8.98 -21.56
CA THR A 280 -23.59 7.65 -21.96
C THR A 280 -24.59 7.05 -22.94
N ASP A 281 -24.11 6.55 -24.08
CA ASP A 281 -24.95 5.85 -25.04
C ASP A 281 -25.05 4.34 -24.72
N GLU A 282 -25.95 3.62 -25.42
CA GLU A 282 -26.11 2.17 -25.24
C GLU A 282 -24.86 1.35 -25.63
N SER A 283 -23.94 1.95 -26.39
CA SER A 283 -22.66 1.33 -26.78
C SER A 283 -21.53 1.59 -25.78
N GLY A 284 -21.81 2.34 -24.70
CA GLY A 284 -20.84 2.72 -23.68
C GLY A 284 -19.96 3.92 -24.06
N ASN A 285 -20.21 4.60 -25.18
CA ASN A 285 -19.53 5.85 -25.48
C ASN A 285 -20.04 6.95 -24.55
N VAL A 286 -19.12 7.77 -24.06
CA VAL A 286 -19.44 8.90 -23.18
C VAL A 286 -19.22 10.20 -23.96
N ARG A 287 -20.29 10.96 -24.19
CA ARG A 287 -20.20 12.30 -24.77
C ARG A 287 -20.00 13.31 -23.65
N LEU A 288 -18.92 14.07 -23.70
CA LEU A 288 -18.62 15.15 -22.77
C LEU A 288 -18.85 16.50 -23.46
N THR A 289 -19.63 17.37 -22.81
CA THR A 289 -19.94 18.71 -23.29
C THR A 289 -19.84 19.73 -22.15
N GLY A 290 -19.12 20.82 -22.36
CA GLY A 290 -19.01 21.90 -21.40
C GLY A 290 -17.67 22.62 -21.51
N GLN A 291 -17.62 23.89 -21.10
CA GLN A 291 -16.38 24.68 -21.04
C GLN A 291 -15.52 24.59 -22.32
N GLY A 292 -16.15 24.72 -23.50
CA GLY A 292 -15.45 24.68 -24.79
C GLY A 292 -15.03 23.29 -25.26
N LEU A 293 -15.19 22.25 -24.43
CA LEU A 293 -14.97 20.86 -24.80
C LEU A 293 -16.29 20.24 -25.29
N GLU A 294 -16.28 19.73 -26.50
CA GLU A 294 -17.32 18.85 -27.04
C GLU A 294 -16.59 17.65 -27.64
N THR A 295 -16.67 16.50 -26.99
CA THR A 295 -15.92 15.32 -27.41
C THR A 295 -16.68 14.03 -27.13
N THR A 296 -16.40 12.99 -27.93
CA THR A 296 -16.91 11.64 -27.68
C THR A 296 -15.78 10.75 -27.20
N LEU A 297 -16.00 10.07 -26.08
CA LEU A 297 -15.10 9.09 -25.50
C LEU A 297 -15.57 7.69 -25.89
N THR A 298 -14.75 6.97 -26.64
CA THR A 298 -15.01 5.60 -27.06
C THR A 298 -14.24 4.63 -26.15
N PRO A 299 -14.90 3.63 -25.53
CA PRO A 299 -14.23 2.67 -24.66
C PRO A 299 -13.06 1.96 -25.37
N ASP A 300 -11.93 1.83 -24.69
CA ASP A 300 -10.75 1.10 -25.15
C ASP A 300 -10.59 -0.19 -24.32
N PRO A 301 -11.18 -1.32 -24.75
CA PRO A 301 -11.08 -2.57 -24.02
C PRO A 301 -9.66 -3.16 -24.02
N GLU A 302 -8.82 -2.80 -24.99
CA GLU A 302 -7.45 -3.30 -25.06
C GLU A 302 -6.59 -2.72 -23.93
N ARG A 303 -6.81 -1.45 -23.58
CA ARG A 303 -6.13 -0.83 -22.43
C ARG A 303 -6.68 -1.25 -21.08
N ARG A 304 -7.91 -1.73 -21.03
CA ARG A 304 -8.52 -2.30 -19.82
C ARG A 304 -8.06 -3.73 -19.53
N TYR A 305 -7.45 -4.41 -20.50
CA TYR A 305 -7.12 -5.83 -20.42
C TYR A 305 -6.39 -6.24 -19.13
N LEU A 306 -5.44 -5.43 -18.64
CA LEU A 306 -4.70 -5.75 -17.41
C LEU A 306 -5.61 -5.78 -16.17
N PHE A 307 -6.62 -4.91 -16.13
CA PHE A 307 -7.49 -4.68 -14.98
C PHE A 307 -8.73 -5.58 -15.02
N ASP A 308 -9.26 -5.83 -16.21
CA ASP A 308 -10.44 -6.68 -16.41
C ASP A 308 -10.09 -8.18 -16.42
N ARG A 309 -8.79 -8.52 -16.49
CA ARG A 309 -8.33 -9.90 -16.46
C ARG A 309 -8.34 -10.46 -15.04
N ASP A 310 -9.27 -11.39 -14.80
CA ASP A 310 -9.29 -12.16 -13.56
C ASP A 310 -7.99 -12.94 -13.31
N PHE A 311 -7.61 -12.97 -12.03
CA PHE A 311 -6.54 -13.83 -11.55
C PHE A 311 -6.98 -15.30 -11.57
N SER A 312 -6.13 -16.18 -12.09
CA SER A 312 -6.34 -17.63 -12.06
C SER A 312 -5.07 -18.37 -11.68
N TRP A 313 -5.21 -19.41 -10.86
CA TRP A 313 -4.15 -20.35 -10.52
C TRP A 313 -3.92 -21.42 -11.60
N GLU A 314 -4.77 -21.46 -12.62
CA GLU A 314 -4.61 -22.39 -13.74
C GLU A 314 -3.44 -21.95 -14.64
N PRO A 315 -2.60 -22.90 -15.10
CA PRO A 315 -1.58 -22.59 -16.11
C PRO A 315 -2.26 -22.07 -17.39
N ARG A 316 -2.00 -20.81 -17.73
CA ARG A 316 -2.46 -20.16 -18.97
C ARG A 316 -1.26 -19.61 -19.71
N VAL A 317 -1.32 -19.57 -21.04
CA VAL A 317 -0.28 -18.96 -21.86
C VAL A 317 -0.18 -17.46 -21.49
N PRO A 318 1.03 -16.93 -21.23
CA PRO A 318 1.21 -15.49 -21.07
C PRO A 318 0.86 -14.78 -22.38
N ILE A 319 -0.04 -13.80 -22.31
CA ILE A 319 -0.51 -13.03 -23.48
C ILE A 319 -0.24 -11.56 -23.18
N ASN A 320 0.44 -10.89 -24.10
CA ASN A 320 0.57 -9.43 -24.17
C ASN A 320 -0.33 -8.94 -25.30
N ARG A 321 -0.94 -7.77 -25.13
CA ARG A 321 -1.74 -7.10 -26.15
C ARG A 321 -1.14 -5.74 -26.46
#